data_AF-A0A4Q2ZKI3-F1
#
_entry.id   AF-A0A4Q2ZKI3-F1
#
_cell.length_a   1.000
_cell.length_b   1.000
_cell.length_c   1.000
_cell.angle_alpha   90.00
_cell.angle_beta   90.00
_cell.angle_gamma   90.00
#
_symmetry.space_group_name_H-M   'P 1'
#
loop_
_entity.id
_entity.type
_entity.pdbx_description
1 polymer ?
#
loop_
_entity_poly.entity_id
_entity_poly.type
_entity_poly.pdbx_seq_one_letter_code
_entity_poly.pdbx_strand_id
1 'polypeptide(L)' 'MNIDPIATVRSCFGEKFAIPRQPGLCPSAWGRLVFHPPYRSPEAVRGLEGFSHL' A
#
# COMPACT_ATOMS: atom_id res chain seq x y z
N MET A 1 2.27 15.65 -18.64
CA MET A 1 2.82 15.13 -17.37
C MET A 1 2.63 13.63 -17.39
N ASN A 2 3.72 12.86 -17.40
CA ASN A 2 3.67 11.39 -17.34
C ASN A 2 3.83 10.97 -15.87
N ILE A 3 3.05 9.98 -15.43
CA ILE A 3 3.16 9.42 -14.07
C ILE A 3 3.58 7.97 -14.22
N ASP A 4 4.73 7.62 -13.64
CA ASP A 4 5.25 6.26 -13.64
C ASP A 4 4.94 5.61 -12.28
N PRO A 5 4.15 4.52 -12.24
CA PRO A 5 3.81 3.85 -11.00
C PRO A 5 5.03 3.20 -10.38
N ILE A 6 5.29 3.50 -9.10
CA ILE A 6 6.45 2.97 -8.37
C ILE A 6 6.17 1.65 -7.62
N ALA A 7 4.88 1.36 -7.40
CA ALA A 7 4.43 0.22 -6.60
C ALA A 7 2.99 -0.17 -6.93
N THR A 8 2.58 -1.34 -6.44
CA THR A 8 1.20 -1.82 -6.50
C THR A 8 0.72 -2.21 -5.10
N VAL A 9 -0.45 -1.72 -4.71
CA VAL A 9 -1.13 -2.15 -3.47
C VAL A 9 -1.77 -3.52 -3.69
N ARG A 10 -1.46 -4.47 -2.81
CA ARG A 10 -2.18 -5.73 -2.65
C ARG A 10 -3.02 -5.62 -1.39
N SER A 11 -4.31 -5.92 -1.47
CA SER A 11 -5.21 -5.89 -0.32
C SER A 11 -5.98 -7.20 -0.22
N CYS A 12 -6.69 -7.36 0.89
CA CYS A 12 -7.65 -8.46 1.09
C CYS A 12 -8.90 -8.37 0.21
N PHE A 13 -9.11 -7.28 -0.53
CA PHE A 13 -10.32 -7.06 -1.33
C PHE A 13 -10.08 -7.49 -2.78
N GLY A 14 -10.75 -8.57 -3.21
CA GLY A 14 -10.61 -9.10 -4.56
C GLY A 14 -11.29 -8.26 -5.65
N GLU A 15 -12.30 -7.49 -5.29
CA GLU A 15 -13.06 -6.65 -6.21
C GLU A 15 -13.59 -5.37 -5.55
N LYS A 16 -14.06 -4.43 -6.38
CA LYS A 16 -14.50 -3.11 -5.94
C LYS A 16 -15.66 -3.18 -4.92
N PHE A 17 -16.60 -4.10 -5.10
CA PHE A 17 -17.79 -4.20 -4.25
C PHE A 17 -17.51 -4.87 -2.90
N ALA A 18 -16.36 -5.51 -2.71
CA ALA A 18 -15.93 -6.06 -1.44
C ALA A 18 -15.33 -5.01 -0.49
N ILE A 19 -15.07 -3.79 -0.98
CA ILE A 19 -14.40 -2.73 -0.21
C ILE A 19 -15.39 -2.09 0.76
N PRO A 20 -15.08 -2.01 2.08
CA PRO A 20 -15.95 -1.40 3.06
C PRO A 20 -16.09 0.10 2.81
N ARG A 21 -17.31 0.63 3.00
CA ARG A 21 -17.57 2.09 2.93
C ARG A 21 -16.85 2.87 4.03
N GLN A 22 -16.60 2.22 5.17
CA GLN A 22 -15.85 2.78 6.30
C GLN A 22 -14.70 1.83 6.64
N PRO A 23 -13.49 2.02 6.06
CA PRO A 23 -12.38 1.10 6.25
C PRO A 23 -11.91 1.01 7.70
N GLY A 24 -12.01 2.09 8.47
CA GLY A 24 -11.65 2.10 9.90
C GLY A 24 -12.50 1.19 10.78
N LEU A 25 -13.63 0.67 10.28
CA LEU A 25 -14.48 -0.30 11.01
C LEU A 25 -14.15 -1.76 10.68
N CYS A 26 -13.19 -2.02 9.78
CA CYS A 26 -12.77 -3.36 9.40
C CYS A 26 -11.33 -3.61 9.90
N PRO A 27 -11.13 -3.95 11.18
CA PRO A 27 -9.80 -4.10 11.78
C PRO A 27 -9.01 -5.30 11.22
N SER A 28 -9.69 -6.25 10.57
CA SER A 28 -9.06 -7.38 9.89
C SER A 28 -8.58 -7.06 8.48
N ALA A 29 -8.90 -5.89 7.94
CA ALA A 29 -8.44 -5.48 6.62
C ALA A 29 -6.93 -5.29 6.61
N TRP A 30 -6.27 -5.76 5.55
CA TRP A 30 -4.83 -5.60 5.38
C TRP A 30 -4.48 -5.08 3.98
N GLY A 31 -3.33 -4.43 3.91
CA GLY A 31 -2.73 -3.94 2.66
C GLY A 31 -1.22 -4.14 2.68
N ARG A 32 -0.64 -4.42 1.52
CA ARG A 32 0.80 -4.50 1.29
C ARG A 32 1.16 -3.71 0.04
N LEU A 33 2.04 -2.72 0.19
CA LEU A 33 2.62 -2.01 -0.94
C LEU A 33 3.80 -2.83 -1.50
N VAL A 34 3.72 -3.22 -2.78
CA VAL A 34 4.76 -3.99 -3.47
C VAL A 34 5.44 -3.08 -4.47
N PHE A 35 6.65 -2.61 -4.15
CA PHE A 35 7.46 -1.79 -5.05
C PHE A 35 7.81 -2.55 -6.33
N HIS A 36 7.79 -1.85 -7.46
CA HIS A 36 8.27 -2.38 -8.73
C HIS A 36 9.80 -2.49 -8.71
N PRO A 37 10.41 -3.40 -9.49
CA PRO A 37 11.83 -3.70 -9.38
C PRO A 37 12.79 -2.49 -9.33
N PRO A 38 12.59 -1.41 -10.13
CA PRO A 38 13.47 -0.25 -10.10
C PRO A 38 13.47 0.52 -8.77
N TYR A 39 12.44 0.35 -7.95
CA TYR A 39 12.23 1.13 -6.72
C TYR A 39 12.41 0.29 -5.43
N ARG A 40 12.94 -0.93 -5.53
CA ARG A 40 13.15 -1.85 -4.38
C ARG A 40 14.43 -1.60 -3.58
N SER A 41 15.00 -0.40 -3.63
CA SER A 41 16.13 -0.06 -2.78
C SER A 41 15.69 0.03 -1.32
N PRO A 42 16.41 -0.59 -0.36
CA PRO A 42 16.14 -0.39 1.07
C PRO A 42 16.17 1.09 1.48
N GLU A 43 16.96 1.90 0.78
CA GLU A 43 17.04 3.35 0.98
C GLU A 43 15.71 4.07 0.72
N ALA A 44 14.85 3.52 -0.14
CA ALA A 44 13.57 4.13 -0.48
C ALA A 44 12.56 4.10 0.68
N VAL A 45 12.80 3.27 1.71
CA VAL A 45 11.91 3.11 2.86
C VAL A 45 12.61 3.35 4.20
N ARG A 46 13.89 3.72 4.19
CA ARG A 46 14.66 4.00 5.40
C ARG A 46 13.99 5.12 6.20
N GLY A 47 13.81 4.92 7.49
CA GLY A 47 13.22 5.88 8.41
C GLY A 47 11.68 5.82 8.47
N LEU A 48 11.02 5.08 7.57
CA LEU A 48 9.56 4.90 7.64
C LEU A 48 9.14 4.09 8.88
N GLU A 49 10.02 3.27 9.44
CA GLU A 49 9.81 2.52 10.68
C GLU A 49 9.50 3.41 11.90
N GLY A 50 9.85 4.70 11.85
CA GLY A 50 9.55 5.66 12.92
C GLY A 50 8.10 6.17 12.93
N PHE A 51 7.29 5.80 11.94
CA PHE A 51 5.92 6.30 11.77
C PHE A 51 4.90 5.17 11.89
N SER A 52 3.77 5.46 12.52
CA SER A 52 2.65 4.53 12.64
C SER A 52 1.68 4.60 11.45
N HIS A 53 1.74 5.66 10.65
CA HIS A 53 0.85 5.93 9.52
C HIS A 53 1.66 6.55 8.37
N LEU A 54 1.29 6.23 7.13
CA LEU A 54 1.91 6.68 5.88
C LEU A 54 0.86 7.22 4.91
#